data_AF-A0A1Q8J3U0-F1
#
_entry.id   AF-A0A1Q8J3U0-F1
#
_cell.length_a   1.000
_cell.length_b   1.000
_cell.length_c   1.000
_cell.angle_alpha   90.00
_cell.angle_beta   90.00
_cell.angle_gamma   90.00
#
_symmetry.space_group_name_H-M   'P 1'
#
loop_
_entity.id
_entity.type
_entity.pdbx_description
1 polymer ?
#
loop_
_entity_poly.entity_id
_entity_poly.type
_entity_poly.pdbx_seq_one_letter_code
_entity_poly.pdbx_strand_id
1 'polypeptide(L)'
;MTLALATQTAIAFNDRDENLDRDDGPVPQPVRSNAPSQFARFVDDEIRAGSIEPDMRILKERARTWLRNDEPGLALNEAWLESKTCGLVSFTRAFVRSYNGFKTGAAAPF
;
A
#
# COMPACT_ATOMS: atom_id res chain seq x y z
N MET A 1 -5.89 30.21 -27.30
CA MET A 1 -6.27 28.79 -27.38
C MET A 1 -5.55 28.03 -26.29
N THR A 2 -6.30 27.20 -25.58
CA THR A 2 -5.96 26.17 -24.56
C THR A 2 -4.77 25.30 -24.99
N LEU A 3 -3.94 24.73 -24.12
CA LEU A 3 -4.26 23.58 -23.24
C LEU A 3 -3.17 23.36 -22.17
N ALA A 4 -3.58 22.96 -20.97
CA ALA A 4 -2.75 22.58 -19.83
C ALA A 4 -2.19 21.15 -19.95
N LEU A 5 -1.05 20.86 -19.30
CA LEU A 5 -0.84 19.56 -18.65
C LEU A 5 0.18 19.68 -17.51
N ALA A 6 -0.33 19.49 -16.29
CA ALA A 6 0.43 19.40 -15.04
C ALA A 6 1.14 18.05 -14.94
N THR A 7 2.34 18.01 -14.37
CA THR A 7 2.77 16.84 -13.59
C THR A 7 3.93 17.14 -12.64
N GLN A 8 3.79 16.62 -11.42
CA GLN A 8 4.81 16.31 -10.41
C GLN A 8 5.45 17.47 -9.64
N THR A 9 4.76 17.90 -8.58
CA THR A 9 5.44 18.28 -7.33
C THR A 9 5.96 17.01 -6.66
N ALA A 10 7.17 16.59 -7.01
CA ALA A 10 7.97 15.75 -6.14
C ALA A 10 8.22 16.55 -4.86
N ILE A 11 7.77 16.04 -3.72
CA ILE A 11 8.03 16.66 -2.42
C ILE A 11 9.50 16.39 -2.10
N ALA A 12 10.37 17.27 -2.57
CA ALA A 12 11.75 17.37 -2.13
C ALA A 12 11.75 18.25 -0.87
N PHE A 13 11.97 17.63 0.30
CA PHE A 13 12.32 18.38 1.50
C PHE A 13 13.83 18.34 1.66
N ASN A 14 14.53 19.30 1.06
CA ASN A 14 15.80 19.74 1.60
C ASN A 14 16.09 21.17 1.13
N ASP A 15 16.09 22.12 2.06
CA ASP A 15 16.95 23.31 2.04
C ASP A 15 16.69 24.19 3.27
N ARG A 16 17.40 23.92 4.37
CA ARG A 16 18.21 24.91 5.13
C ARG A 16 18.76 24.32 6.44
N ASP A 17 20.01 23.89 6.35
CA ASP A 17 21.15 24.30 7.19
C ASP A 17 20.87 24.83 8.61
N GLU A 18 21.17 24.01 9.63
CA GLU A 18 21.95 24.45 10.80
C GLU A 18 22.39 23.24 11.65
N ASN A 19 23.72 23.12 11.80
CA ASN A 19 24.46 22.44 12.87
C ASN A 19 23.91 21.12 13.44
N LEU A 20 24.67 20.04 13.26
CA LEU A 20 25.19 19.21 14.36
C LEU A 20 26.10 18.15 13.72
N ASP A 21 27.43 18.30 13.88
CA ASP A 21 28.37 17.18 13.83
C ASP A 21 27.99 16.20 14.94
N ARG A 22 26.99 15.36 14.67
CA ARG A 22 26.77 14.14 15.44
C ARG A 22 27.35 13.03 14.59
N ASP A 23 28.33 12.34 15.17
CA ASP A 23 28.82 11.06 14.68
C ASP A 23 27.62 10.09 14.68
N ASP A 24 26.83 10.14 13.60
CA ASP A 24 25.71 9.25 13.36
C ASP A 24 26.33 7.88 13.13
N GLY A 25 26.33 7.09 14.20
CA GLY A 25 26.66 5.67 14.15
C GLY A 25 25.97 4.99 12.97
N PRO A 26 26.46 3.81 12.55
CA PRO A 26 26.15 3.22 11.25
C PRO A 26 24.65 3.32 10.93
N VAL A 27 24.34 4.05 9.86
CA VAL A 27 22.97 4.20 9.34
C VAL A 27 22.37 2.80 9.25
N PRO A 28 21.27 2.51 9.97
CA PRO A 28 20.67 1.18 9.95
C PRO A 28 20.29 0.87 8.50
N GLN A 29 21.04 -0.06 7.89
CA GLN A 29 20.75 -0.47 6.54
C GLN A 29 19.37 -1.14 6.54
N PRO A 30 18.51 -0.83 5.55
CA PRO A 30 17.22 -1.48 5.45
C PRO A 30 17.45 -2.99 5.34
N VAL A 31 17.09 -3.71 6.39
CA VAL A 31 17.16 -5.16 6.42
C VAL A 31 16.20 -5.65 5.33
N ARG A 32 16.75 -6.19 4.24
CA ARG A 32 15.95 -6.77 3.17
C ARG A 32 15.33 -8.06 3.72
N SER A 33 14.09 -7.95 4.18
CA SER A 33 13.28 -9.13 4.45
C SER A 33 12.99 -9.83 3.13
N ASN A 34 13.30 -11.13 3.04
CA ASN A 34 12.92 -11.96 1.91
C ASN A 34 11.43 -12.34 1.93
N ALA A 35 10.70 -11.98 2.99
CA ALA A 35 9.27 -12.21 3.07
C ALA A 35 8.50 -11.21 2.20
N PRO A 36 7.48 -11.65 1.46
CA PRO A 36 6.61 -10.74 0.71
C PRO A 36 5.93 -9.75 1.67
N SER A 37 5.78 -8.51 1.22
CA SER A 37 5.15 -7.47 2.02
C SER A 37 3.71 -7.83 2.39
N GLN A 38 3.21 -7.32 3.52
CA GLN A 38 1.81 -7.50 3.94
C GLN A 38 0.83 -7.05 2.84
N PHE A 39 1.18 -6.02 2.08
CA PHE A 39 0.41 -5.57 0.91
C PHE A 39 0.32 -6.63 -0.17
N ALA A 40 1.44 -7.26 -0.53
CA ALA A 40 1.46 -8.29 -1.56
C ALA A 40 0.68 -9.54 -1.11
N ARG A 41 0.84 -9.95 0.15
CA ARG A 41 0.14 -11.12 0.72
C ARG A 41 -1.37 -10.90 0.75
N PHE A 42 -1.83 -9.74 1.24
CA PHE A 42 -3.26 -9.44 1.31
C PHE A 42 -3.90 -9.31 -0.10
N VAL A 43 -3.19 -8.73 -1.07
CA VAL A 43 -3.66 -8.69 -2.46
C VAL A 43 -3.79 -10.09 -3.06
N ASP A 44 -2.81 -10.98 -2.83
CA ASP A 44 -2.90 -12.37 -3.33
C ASP A 44 -4.13 -13.09 -2.79
N ASP A 45 -4.41 -12.93 -1.49
CA ASP A 45 -5.61 -13.48 -0.85
C ASP A 45 -6.89 -12.93 -1.49
N GLU A 46 -6.96 -11.62 -1.75
CA GLU A 46 -8.13 -10.99 -2.40
C GLU A 46 -8.31 -11.41 -3.86
N ILE A 47 -7.22 -11.60 -4.62
CA ILE A 47 -7.29 -12.12 -5.99
C ILE A 47 -7.72 -13.58 -6.00
N ARG A 48 -7.22 -14.40 -5.07
CA ARG A 48 -7.59 -15.80 -4.92
C ARG A 48 -9.05 -15.97 -4.49
N ALA A 49 -9.55 -15.06 -3.65
CA ALA A 49 -10.96 -14.98 -3.27
C ALA A 49 -11.87 -14.50 -4.41
N GLY A 50 -11.31 -14.03 -5.53
CA GLY A 50 -12.07 -13.60 -6.69
C GLY A 50 -12.70 -12.21 -6.54
N SER A 51 -12.06 -11.28 -5.82
CA SER A 51 -12.54 -9.88 -5.75
C SER A 51 -12.43 -9.19 -7.12
N ILE A 52 -13.55 -8.71 -7.67
CA ILE A 52 -13.61 -8.08 -8.99
C ILE A 52 -13.69 -6.55 -8.88
N GLU A 53 -14.37 -6.02 -7.86
CA GLU A 53 -14.35 -4.60 -7.50
C GLU A 53 -14.82 -4.45 -6.04
N PRO A 54 -13.93 -4.64 -5.07
CA PRO A 54 -14.34 -4.75 -3.68
C PRO A 54 -14.89 -3.41 -3.16
N ASP A 55 -16.12 -3.43 -2.65
CA ASP A 55 -16.69 -2.35 -1.84
C ASP A 55 -15.70 -2.00 -0.73
N MET A 56 -15.37 -0.71 -0.58
CA MET A 56 -14.37 -0.27 0.41
C MET A 56 -14.73 -0.67 1.84
N ARG A 57 -16.02 -0.69 2.18
CA ARG A 57 -16.48 -1.07 3.52
C ARG A 57 -16.17 -2.55 3.79
N ILE A 58 -16.48 -3.41 2.81
CA ILE A 58 -16.22 -4.84 2.90
C ILE A 58 -14.71 -5.12 2.90
N LEU A 59 -13.95 -4.45 2.04
CA LEU A 59 -12.49 -4.61 1.98
C LEU A 59 -11.83 -4.17 3.28
N LYS A 60 -12.33 -3.10 3.90
CA LYS A 60 -11.84 -2.61 5.20
C LYS A 60 -12.07 -3.61 6.31
N GLU A 61 -13.25 -4.23 6.37
CA GLU A 61 -13.55 -5.26 7.36
C GLU A 61 -12.66 -6.50 7.19
N ARG A 62 -12.46 -6.95 5.94
CA ARG A 62 -11.56 -8.07 5.62
C ARG A 62 -10.11 -7.74 5.98
N ALA A 63 -9.60 -6.58 5.56
CA ALA A 63 -8.23 -6.15 5.85
C ALA A 63 -7.98 -6.04 7.36
N ARG A 64 -8.95 -5.52 8.12
CA ARG A 64 -8.86 -5.43 9.59
C ARG A 64 -8.82 -6.81 10.24
N THR A 65 -9.65 -7.73 9.77
CA THR A 65 -9.68 -9.11 10.25
C THR A 65 -8.38 -9.85 9.91
N TRP A 66 -7.90 -9.67 8.68
CA TRP A 66 -6.65 -10.25 8.19
C TRP A 66 -5.45 -9.76 9.00
N LEU A 67 -5.33 -8.45 9.26
CA LEU A 67 -4.24 -7.87 10.07
C LEU A 67 -4.22 -8.41 11.49
N ARG A 68 -5.39 -8.60 12.11
CA ARG A 68 -5.48 -9.19 13.47
C ARG A 68 -4.98 -10.63 13.51
N ASN A 69 -5.18 -11.39 12.43
CA ASN A 69 -4.72 -12.76 12.32
C ASN A 69 -3.24 -12.85 11.93
N ASP A 70 -2.71 -11.87 11.18
CA ASP A 70 -1.30 -11.81 10.78
C ASP A 70 -0.39 -11.45 11.97
N GLU A 71 -0.86 -10.59 12.88
CA GLU A 71 -0.11 -10.16 14.06
C GLU A 71 -0.88 -10.38 15.38
N PRO A 72 -1.13 -11.64 15.78
CA PRO A 72 -1.96 -11.96 16.95
C PRO A 72 -1.31 -11.59 18.30
N GLY A 73 -0.01 -11.29 18.30
CA GLY A 73 0.78 -10.98 19.50
C GLY A 73 1.09 -9.50 19.70
N LEU A 74 0.79 -8.63 18.73
CA LEU A 74 0.93 -7.20 18.95
C LEU A 74 -0.26 -6.72 19.80
N ALA A 75 0.02 -5.90 20.81
CA ALA A 75 -1.01 -5.04 21.40
C ALA A 75 -1.44 -4.04 20.30
N LEU A 76 -2.33 -4.49 19.43
CA LEU A 76 -2.80 -3.77 18.25
C LEU A 76 -3.51 -2.51 18.71
N ASN A 77 -2.75 -1.41 18.78
CA ASN A 77 -3.32 -0.09 18.99
C ASN A 77 -4.36 0.15 17.88
N GLU A 78 -5.59 0.47 18.26
CA GLU A 78 -6.69 0.70 17.32
C GLU A 78 -6.33 1.79 16.28
N ALA A 79 -5.54 2.80 16.66
CA ALA A 79 -5.05 3.81 15.73
C ALA A 79 -4.06 3.24 14.69
N TRP A 80 -3.18 2.32 15.12
CA TRP A 80 -2.26 1.63 14.22
C TRP A 80 -3.02 0.71 13.27
N LEU A 81 -3.98 -0.06 13.81
CA LEU A 81 -4.79 -1.00 13.04
C LEU A 81 -5.60 -0.25 11.97
N GLU A 82 -6.22 0.86 12.33
CA GLU A 82 -6.97 1.71 11.40
C GLU A 82 -6.06 2.29 10.30
N SER A 83 -4.89 2.82 10.67
CA SER A 83 -3.91 3.35 9.71
C SER A 83 -3.44 2.29 8.71
N LYS A 84 -3.07 1.09 9.19
CA LYS A 84 -2.63 -0.03 8.36
C LYS A 84 -3.74 -0.55 7.46
N THR A 85 -4.95 -0.68 8.02
CA THR A 85 -6.14 -1.09 7.26
C THR A 85 -6.40 -0.11 6.11
N CYS A 86 -6.36 1.20 6.38
CA CYS A 86 -6.58 2.23 5.36
C CYS A 86 -5.56 2.13 4.21
N GLY A 87 -4.28 1.92 4.55
CA GLY A 87 -3.22 1.68 3.57
C GLY A 87 -3.48 0.44 2.70
N LEU A 88 -3.77 -0.70 3.34
CA LEU A 88 -4.05 -1.96 2.64
C LEU A 88 -5.25 -1.85 1.70
N VAL A 89 -6.36 -1.28 2.18
CA VAL A 89 -7.59 -1.09 1.40
C VAL A 89 -7.34 -0.24 0.16
N SER A 90 -6.65 0.89 0.34
CA SER A 90 -6.39 1.85 -0.75
C SER A 90 -5.53 1.22 -1.85
N PHE A 91 -4.44 0.54 -1.45
CA PHE A 91 -3.56 -0.15 -2.38
C PHE A 91 -4.29 -1.30 -3.10
N THR A 92 -4.97 -2.16 -2.34
CA THR A 92 -5.63 -3.36 -2.88
C THR A 92 -6.73 -3.00 -3.86
N ARG A 93 -7.55 -1.98 -3.56
CA ARG A 93 -8.58 -1.51 -4.48
C ARG A 93 -8.01 -1.03 -5.80
N ALA A 94 -6.94 -0.22 -5.76
CA ALA A 94 -6.28 0.27 -6.96
C ALA A 94 -5.66 -0.88 -7.78
N PHE A 95 -5.07 -1.86 -7.10
CA PHE A 95 -4.49 -3.04 -7.72
C PHE A 95 -5.55 -3.91 -8.38
N VAL A 96 -6.59 -4.32 -7.63
CA VAL A 96 -7.66 -5.20 -8.11
C VAL A 96 -8.38 -4.58 -9.32
N ARG A 97 -8.64 -3.26 -9.30
CA ARG A 97 -9.22 -2.57 -10.45
C ARG A 97 -8.34 -2.65 -11.70
N SER A 98 -7.04 -2.39 -11.54
CA SER A 98 -6.07 -2.47 -12.65
C SER A 98 -5.91 -3.90 -13.17
N TYR A 99 -5.86 -4.88 -12.26
CA TYR A 99 -5.73 -6.29 -12.57
C TYR A 99 -6.94 -6.84 -13.33
N ASN A 100 -8.16 -6.46 -12.92
CA ASN A 100 -9.37 -6.83 -13.65
C ASN A 100 -9.40 -6.14 -15.02
N GLY A 101 -9.04 -4.87 -15.12
CA GLY A 101 -8.91 -4.18 -16.41
C GLY A 101 -7.91 -4.85 -17.36
N PHE A 102 -6.79 -5.38 -16.83
CA PHE A 102 -5.84 -6.18 -17.63
C PHE A 102 -6.46 -7.50 -18.10
N LYS A 103 -7.18 -8.22 -17.23
CA LYS A 103 -7.87 -9.47 -17.58
C LYS A 103 -8.92 -9.28 -18.68
N THR A 104 -9.73 -8.22 -18.61
CA THR A 104 -10.75 -7.93 -19.63
C THR A 104 -10.18 -7.27 -20.87
N GLY A 105 -9.14 -6.45 -20.76
CA GLY A 105 -8.45 -5.84 -21.90
C GLY A 105 -7.68 -6.85 -22.76
N ALA A 106 -7.20 -7.95 -22.17
CA ALA A 106 -6.61 -9.07 -22.89
C ALA A 106 -7.62 -9.85 -23.77
N ALA A 107 -8.92 -9.58 -23.65
CA ALA A 107 -9.99 -10.19 -24.43
C ALA A 107 -10.49 -9.31 -25.59
N ALA A 108 -9.85 -8.17 -25.89
CA ALA A 108 -10.16 -7.40 -27.08
C ALA A 108 -9.66 -8.15 -28.33
N PRO A 109 -10.54 -8.59 -29.26
CA PRO A 109 -10.10 -9.16 -30.52
C PRO A 109 -9.44 -8.07 -31.37
N PHE A 110 -8.28 -8.41 -31.95
CA PHE A 110 -7.68 -7.66 -33.04
C PHE A 110 -8.57 -7.73 -34.29
#